data_AF-A0A2E9IKG1-F1
#
_entry.id   AF-A0A2E9IKG1-F1
#
_cell.length_a   1.000
_cell.length_b   1.000
_cell.length_c   1.000
_cell.angle_alpha   90.00
_cell.angle_beta   90.00
_cell.angle_gamma   90.00
#
_symmetry.space_group_name_H-M   'P 1'
#
loop_
_entity.id
_entity.type
_entity.pdbx_description
1 polymer ?
#
loop_
_entity_poly.entity_id
_entity_poly.type
_entity_poly.pdbx_seq_one_letter_code
_entity_poly.pdbx_strand_id
1 'polypeptide(L)'
;MATRYWTFYRRTAFVVDSTTLAATIAVSRNLDSAAHIDLVVTLDTGGSINATITIVGTDSAGSSTTEAIAFTGAGARSSTKRWSSITELQVSGSYTGATIKARAASADGTANLIRYVAASSRPIAFAFAGAAKYPALNQGSHELDQGTVLIDYEEVWTPRVGDIAIDDQNNEEWEIRGVRQQILGFGVRPHHYRLHATILDS
;
A
#
# COMPACT_ATOMS: atom_id res chain seq x y z
N MET A 1 -25.33 11.09 10.74
CA MET A 1 -25.46 10.95 9.27
C MET A 1 -24.09 11.12 8.67
N ALA A 2 -23.73 10.31 7.67
CA ALA A 2 -22.50 10.50 6.91
C ALA A 2 -22.56 11.83 6.16
N THR A 3 -21.49 12.62 6.27
CA THR A 3 -21.38 13.94 5.66
C THR A 3 -20.54 13.88 4.38
N ARG A 4 -19.64 12.90 4.25
CA ARG A 4 -18.71 12.74 3.13
C ARG A 4 -18.46 11.26 2.80
N TYR A 5 -17.87 10.99 1.63
CA TYR A 5 -17.41 9.65 1.23
C TYR A 5 -15.91 9.69 0.93
N TRP A 6 -15.13 8.84 1.59
CA TRP A 6 -13.68 8.83 1.45
C TRP A 6 -13.16 7.50 0.92
N THR A 7 -12.23 7.58 -0.03
CA THR A 7 -11.42 6.44 -0.49
C THR A 7 -10.06 6.47 0.20
N PHE A 8 -9.72 5.38 0.89
CA PHE A 8 -8.49 5.21 1.64
C PHE A 8 -7.44 4.46 0.81
N TYR A 9 -6.28 5.07 0.67
CA TYR A 9 -5.10 4.55 0.02
C TYR A 9 -4.04 4.21 1.06
N ARG A 10 -3.37 3.09 0.84
CA ARG A 10 -2.22 2.67 1.66
C ARG A 10 -0.95 2.70 0.82
N ARG A 11 0.12 3.16 1.44
CA ARG A 11 1.47 3.15 0.86
C ARG A 11 2.15 1.82 1.14
N THR A 12 2.75 1.23 0.12
CA THR A 12 3.58 0.02 0.22
C THR A 12 4.62 0.08 -0.89
N ALA A 13 5.70 -0.68 -0.81
CA ALA A 13 6.58 -0.87 -1.97
C ALA A 13 6.27 -2.15 -2.75
N PHE A 14 5.40 -3.02 -2.22
CA PHE A 14 5.16 -4.34 -2.77
C PHE A 14 4.16 -4.32 -3.92
N VAL A 15 4.59 -4.69 -5.13
CA VAL A 15 3.70 -4.95 -6.28
C VAL A 15 3.06 -6.34 -6.17
N VAL A 16 3.75 -7.27 -5.50
CA VAL A 16 3.27 -8.61 -5.14
C VAL A 16 3.61 -8.82 -3.67
N ASP A 17 2.59 -9.03 -2.85
CA ASP A 17 2.77 -9.44 -1.45
C ASP A 17 3.40 -10.84 -1.37
N SER A 18 3.96 -11.17 -0.20
CA SER A 18 4.51 -12.49 0.05
C SER A 18 3.46 -13.57 -0.22
N THR A 19 3.74 -14.44 -1.19
CA THR A 19 2.85 -15.51 -1.60
C THR A 19 3.64 -16.76 -1.95
N THR A 20 3.01 -17.93 -1.83
CA THR A 20 3.58 -19.19 -2.30
C THR A 20 3.86 -19.10 -3.80
N LEU A 21 5.05 -19.56 -4.21
CA LEU A 21 5.44 -19.55 -5.61
C LEU A 21 4.50 -20.45 -6.41
N ALA A 22 4.04 -19.95 -7.55
CA ALA A 22 3.16 -20.64 -8.49
C ALA A 22 3.62 -20.39 -9.92
N ALA A 23 3.13 -21.16 -10.89
CA ALA A 23 3.53 -21.02 -12.30
C ALA A 23 3.25 -19.62 -12.87
N THR A 24 2.17 -18.99 -12.41
CA THR A 24 1.85 -17.60 -12.73
C THR A 24 1.42 -16.91 -11.44
N ILE A 25 1.92 -15.70 -11.22
CA ILE A 25 1.58 -14.86 -10.08
C ILE A 25 1.08 -13.52 -10.62
N ALA A 26 -0.19 -13.24 -10.34
CA ALA A 26 -0.80 -11.97 -10.69
C ALA A 26 -0.17 -10.83 -9.89
N VAL A 27 0.01 -9.69 -10.54
CA VAL A 27 0.42 -8.46 -9.87
C VAL A 27 -0.78 -7.85 -9.17
N SER A 28 -0.60 -7.57 -7.88
CA SER A 28 -1.67 -7.08 -7.02
C SER A 28 -1.81 -5.55 -7.03
N ARG A 29 -0.76 -4.84 -7.45
CA ARG A 29 -0.70 -3.36 -7.38
C ARG A 29 0.10 -2.78 -8.53
N ASN A 30 -0.41 -1.67 -9.07
CA ASN A 30 0.24 -0.92 -10.14
C ASN A 30 1.38 -0.05 -9.59
N LEU A 31 2.31 0.30 -10.48
CA LEU A 31 3.39 1.23 -10.19
C LEU A 31 2.92 2.67 -10.38
N ASP A 32 3.22 3.54 -9.41
CA ASP A 32 2.96 4.99 -9.52
C ASP A 32 4.01 5.70 -10.39
N SER A 33 5.19 5.10 -10.53
CA SER A 33 6.28 5.60 -11.36
C SER A 33 7.19 4.45 -11.79
N ALA A 34 7.98 4.69 -12.84
CA ALA A 34 8.86 3.65 -13.37
C ALA A 34 9.90 3.19 -12.32
N ALA A 35 10.01 1.89 -12.07
CA ALA A 35 10.86 1.35 -11.00
C ALA A 35 11.59 0.07 -11.42
N HIS A 36 12.69 -0.24 -10.76
CA HIS A 36 13.22 -1.61 -10.76
C HIS A 36 12.34 -2.50 -9.88
N ILE A 37 12.34 -3.79 -10.15
CA ILE A 37 11.62 -4.79 -9.38
C ILE A 37 12.61 -5.68 -8.66
N ASP A 38 12.60 -5.61 -7.32
CA ASP A 38 13.32 -6.55 -6.48
C ASP A 38 12.43 -7.75 -6.22
N LEU A 39 12.87 -8.92 -6.69
CA LEU A 39 12.30 -10.21 -6.37
C LEU A 39 13.04 -10.79 -5.17
N VAL A 40 12.30 -11.20 -4.14
CA VAL A 40 12.87 -11.90 -2.99
C VAL A 40 12.19 -13.25 -2.86
N VAL A 41 12.98 -14.31 -2.95
CA VAL A 41 12.55 -15.69 -2.74
C VAL A 41 13.05 -16.19 -1.39
N THR A 42 12.16 -16.77 -0.61
CA THR A 42 12.50 -17.53 0.61
C THR A 42 12.05 -18.98 0.46
N LEU A 43 12.65 -19.85 1.26
CA LEU A 43 12.38 -21.28 1.26
C LEU A 43 11.97 -21.73 2.66
N ASP A 44 10.98 -22.61 2.73
CA ASP A 44 10.63 -23.35 3.94
C ASP A 44 11.74 -24.37 4.27
N THR A 45 11.65 -24.98 5.45
CA THR A 45 12.56 -26.07 5.83
C THR A 45 12.46 -27.22 4.83
N GLY A 46 13.58 -27.54 4.16
CA GLY A 46 13.63 -28.55 3.10
C GLY A 46 13.14 -28.08 1.74
N GLY A 47 12.78 -26.79 1.60
CA GLY A 47 12.42 -26.17 0.33
C GLY A 47 13.61 -26.05 -0.62
N SER A 48 13.31 -25.94 -1.90
CA SER A 48 14.31 -25.75 -2.95
C SER A 48 13.74 -24.94 -4.12
N ILE A 49 14.63 -24.27 -4.85
CA ILE A 49 14.29 -23.58 -6.09
C ILE A 49 15.45 -23.72 -7.08
N ASN A 50 15.11 -24.18 -8.28
CA ASN A 50 15.93 -24.10 -9.48
C ASN A 50 15.00 -23.71 -10.62
N ALA A 51 14.68 -22.42 -10.68
CA ALA A 51 13.64 -21.87 -11.52
C ALA A 51 14.02 -20.48 -12.03
N THR A 52 13.42 -20.11 -13.16
CA THR A 52 13.49 -18.77 -13.72
C THR A 52 12.16 -18.08 -13.49
N ILE A 53 12.20 -16.92 -12.85
CA ILE A 53 11.07 -16.02 -12.69
C ILE A 53 11.17 -14.95 -13.77
N THR A 54 10.19 -14.92 -14.66
CA THR A 54 10.08 -13.96 -15.74
C THR A 54 9.10 -12.86 -15.35
N ILE A 55 9.58 -11.62 -15.30
CA ILE A 55 8.76 -10.42 -15.14
C ILE A 55 8.16 -10.10 -16.51
N VAL A 56 6.84 -9.92 -16.58
CA VAL A 56 6.10 -9.58 -17.81
C VAL A 56 5.40 -8.24 -17.62
N GLY A 57 5.58 -7.30 -18.54
CA GLY A 57 4.97 -5.97 -18.42
C GLY A 57 5.42 -4.98 -19.49
N THR A 58 5.37 -3.70 -19.16
CA THR A 58 5.84 -2.60 -20.01
C THR A 58 7.04 -1.92 -19.37
N ASP A 59 8.11 -1.71 -20.13
CA ASP A 59 9.29 -1.00 -19.64
C ASP A 59 9.06 0.52 -19.52
N SER A 60 10.04 1.23 -18.98
CA SER A 60 9.99 2.69 -18.86
C SER A 60 10.02 3.44 -20.19
N ALA A 61 10.33 2.77 -21.31
CA ALA A 61 10.29 3.34 -22.65
C ALA A 61 8.94 3.11 -23.35
N GLY A 62 8.00 2.41 -22.69
CA GLY A 62 6.66 2.14 -23.21
C GLY A 62 6.55 0.86 -24.03
N SER A 63 7.60 0.02 -24.05
CA SER A 63 7.59 -1.24 -24.81
C SER A 63 7.12 -2.41 -23.95
N SER A 64 6.19 -3.22 -24.48
CA SER A 64 5.84 -4.51 -23.87
C SER A 64 7.02 -5.46 -23.98
N THR A 65 7.50 -5.94 -22.83
CA THR A 65 8.72 -6.74 -22.76
C THR A 65 8.68 -7.71 -21.59
N THR A 66 9.69 -8.59 -21.56
CA THR A 66 9.91 -9.53 -20.45
C THR A 66 11.35 -9.44 -19.95
N GLU A 67 11.58 -9.85 -18.70
CA GLU A 67 12.92 -10.06 -18.16
C GLU A 67 12.96 -11.33 -17.33
N ALA A 68 13.90 -12.22 -17.65
CA ALA A 68 14.06 -13.50 -16.99
C ALA A 68 15.14 -13.41 -15.90
N ILE A 69 14.79 -13.81 -14.67
CA ILE A 69 15.69 -13.80 -13.51
C ILE A 69 15.76 -15.22 -12.93
N ALA A 70 16.94 -15.85 -13.05
CA ALA A 70 17.18 -17.20 -12.56
C ALA A 70 17.40 -17.23 -11.04
N PHE A 71 16.89 -18.27 -10.37
CA PHE A 71 17.10 -18.57 -8.96
C PHE A 71 17.51 -20.04 -8.80
N THR A 72 18.65 -20.27 -8.14
CA THR A 72 19.18 -21.59 -7.77
C THR A 72 19.16 -21.82 -6.26
N GLY A 73 18.51 -20.92 -5.51
CA GLY A 73 18.40 -20.90 -4.06
C GLY A 73 17.60 -19.69 -3.60
N ALA A 74 17.37 -19.58 -2.29
CA ALA A 74 16.78 -18.40 -1.68
C ALA A 74 17.66 -17.16 -1.91
N GLY A 75 17.04 -15.97 -1.94
CA GLY A 75 17.77 -14.72 -2.05
C GLY A 75 16.96 -13.60 -2.68
N ALA A 76 17.60 -12.44 -2.80
CA ALA A 76 17.06 -11.28 -3.49
C ALA A 76 17.77 -11.07 -4.82
N ARG A 77 17.02 -10.70 -5.87
CA ARG A 77 17.54 -10.29 -7.17
C ARG A 77 16.70 -9.14 -7.71
N SER A 78 17.35 -8.19 -8.36
CA SER A 78 16.70 -7.00 -8.93
C SER A 78 16.63 -7.12 -10.44
N SER A 79 15.56 -6.56 -11.02
CA SER A 79 15.48 -6.37 -12.46
C SER A 79 16.51 -5.35 -12.94
N THR A 80 17.10 -5.62 -14.10
CA THR A 80 17.99 -4.68 -14.79
C THR A 80 17.18 -3.60 -15.52
N LYS A 81 15.97 -3.94 -15.98
CA LYS A 81 15.05 -2.97 -16.60
C LYS A 81 14.28 -2.20 -15.54
N ARG A 82 13.94 -0.96 -15.88
CA ARG A 82 12.88 -0.20 -15.21
C ARG A 82 11.56 -0.48 -15.88
N TRP A 83 10.53 -0.66 -15.07
CA TRP A 83 9.19 -1.03 -15.48
C TRP A 83 8.21 0.08 -15.20
N SER A 84 7.36 0.41 -16.17
CA SER A 84 6.23 1.31 -15.99
C SER A 84 4.99 0.57 -15.51
N SER A 85 4.83 -0.69 -15.90
CA SER A 85 3.79 -1.59 -15.41
C SER A 85 4.29 -3.04 -15.41
N ILE A 86 3.76 -3.84 -14.49
CA ILE A 86 3.96 -5.29 -14.47
C ILE A 86 2.58 -5.95 -14.55
N THR A 87 2.42 -6.89 -15.46
CA THR A 87 1.17 -7.64 -15.63
C THR A 87 1.19 -8.89 -14.76
N GLU A 88 2.28 -9.64 -14.80
CA GLU A 88 2.44 -10.90 -14.08
C GLU A 88 3.90 -11.29 -13.89
N LEU A 89 4.12 -12.23 -12.97
CA LEU A 89 5.36 -12.99 -12.87
C LEU A 89 5.08 -14.42 -13.34
N GLN A 90 5.86 -14.91 -14.30
CA GLN A 90 5.79 -16.29 -14.78
C GLN A 90 6.96 -17.08 -14.20
N VAL A 91 6.72 -18.31 -13.75
CA VAL A 91 7.75 -19.15 -13.14
C VAL A 91 7.90 -20.42 -13.96
N SER A 92 9.14 -20.73 -14.34
CA SER A 92 9.50 -21.94 -15.08
C SER A 92 10.65 -22.69 -14.39
N GLY A 93 10.59 -24.02 -14.34
CA GLY A 93 11.56 -24.85 -13.62
C GLY A 93 10.98 -25.50 -12.36
N SER A 94 11.85 -26.01 -11.48
CA SER A 94 11.45 -26.77 -10.30
C SER A 94 11.52 -25.90 -9.04
N TYR A 95 10.46 -25.95 -8.23
CA TYR A 95 10.41 -25.30 -6.93
C TYR A 95 9.56 -26.13 -5.96
N THR A 96 9.89 -26.08 -4.68
CA THR A 96 9.12 -26.74 -3.61
C THR A 96 9.31 -25.95 -2.32
N GLY A 97 8.22 -25.67 -1.60
CA GLY A 97 8.28 -24.89 -0.35
C GLY A 97 8.94 -23.53 -0.54
N ALA A 98 8.62 -22.82 -1.62
CA ALA A 98 9.19 -21.52 -1.95
C ALA A 98 8.11 -20.44 -1.88
N THR A 99 8.45 -19.29 -1.32
CA THR A 99 7.60 -18.09 -1.36
C THR A 99 8.33 -16.94 -2.03
N ILE A 100 7.58 -16.05 -2.65
CA ILE A 100 8.11 -14.87 -3.34
C ILE A 100 7.34 -13.63 -2.91
N LYS A 101 8.06 -12.53 -2.88
CA LYS A 101 7.51 -11.17 -2.86
C LYS A 101 8.26 -10.33 -3.88
N ALA A 102 7.56 -9.34 -4.45
CA ALA A 102 8.16 -8.41 -5.40
C ALA A 102 7.88 -6.98 -4.96
N ARG A 103 8.93 -6.13 -4.93
CA ARG A 103 8.81 -4.72 -4.56
C ARG A 103 9.38 -3.79 -5.63
N ALA A 104 8.76 -2.63 -5.77
CA ALA A 104 9.28 -1.51 -6.53
C ALA A 104 10.47 -0.88 -5.79
N ALA A 105 11.56 -0.64 -6.51
CA ALA A 105 12.79 -0.08 -5.98
C ALA A 105 13.43 0.92 -6.94
N SER A 106 14.19 1.85 -6.37
CA SER A 106 15.14 2.70 -7.07
C SER A 106 16.41 1.94 -7.43
N ALA A 107 17.27 2.52 -8.25
CA ALA A 107 18.50 1.87 -8.73
C ALA A 107 19.49 1.51 -7.60
N ASP A 108 19.41 2.20 -6.47
CA ASP A 108 20.18 1.94 -5.24
C ASP A 108 19.53 0.90 -4.31
N GLY A 109 18.38 0.32 -4.71
CA GLY A 109 17.59 -0.60 -3.90
C GLY A 109 16.66 0.06 -2.88
N THR A 110 16.59 1.40 -2.84
CA THR A 110 15.65 2.13 -1.99
C THR A 110 14.22 1.82 -2.43
N ALA A 111 13.35 1.51 -1.47
CA ALA A 111 11.97 1.12 -1.76
C ALA A 111 11.16 2.30 -2.31
N ASN A 112 10.52 2.10 -3.47
CA ASN A 112 9.63 3.09 -4.07
C ASN A 112 8.21 2.83 -3.57
N LEU A 113 7.66 3.79 -2.81
CA LEU A 113 6.31 3.67 -2.30
C LEU A 113 5.30 3.89 -3.43
N ILE A 114 4.39 2.93 -3.56
CA ILE A 114 3.19 2.94 -4.39
C ILE A 114 1.95 3.07 -3.51
N ARG A 115 0.91 3.74 -4.02
CA ARG A 115 -0.40 3.85 -3.38
C ARG A 115 -1.33 2.79 -3.96
N TYR A 116 -2.10 2.12 -3.10
CA TYR A 116 -3.19 1.25 -3.54
C TYR A 116 -4.44 1.49 -2.72
N VAL A 117 -5.62 1.29 -3.33
CA VAL A 117 -6.90 1.43 -2.66
C VAL A 117 -7.04 0.32 -1.61
N ALA A 118 -7.04 0.72 -0.34
CA ALA A 118 -7.25 -0.18 0.79
C ALA A 118 -8.75 -0.32 1.13
N ALA A 119 -9.52 0.75 0.92
CA ALA A 119 -10.97 0.77 1.06
C ALA A 119 -11.54 1.92 0.22
N SER A 120 -12.63 1.69 -0.50
CA SER A 120 -13.24 2.69 -1.40
C SER A 120 -14.54 3.24 -0.86
N SER A 121 -14.79 4.52 -1.10
CA SER A 121 -16.08 5.19 -0.90
C SER A 121 -16.76 4.88 0.43
N ARG A 122 -15.99 5.02 1.50
CA ARG A 122 -16.50 4.78 2.85
C ARG A 122 -17.29 5.99 3.34
N PRO A 123 -18.52 5.80 3.81
CA PRO A 123 -19.29 6.88 4.40
C PRO A 123 -18.60 7.32 5.69
N ILE A 124 -18.38 8.63 5.83
CA ILE A 124 -17.77 9.19 7.03
C ILE A 124 -18.61 10.33 7.60
N ALA A 125 -18.57 10.48 8.92
CA ALA A 125 -18.93 11.74 9.56
C ALA A 125 -17.65 12.55 9.77
N PHE A 126 -17.57 13.70 9.09
CA PHE A 126 -16.40 14.56 9.10
C PHE A 126 -16.69 15.84 9.86
N ALA A 127 -15.82 16.18 10.80
CA ALA A 127 -15.85 17.44 11.50
C ALA A 127 -14.49 18.12 11.38
N PHE A 128 -14.45 19.28 10.72
CA PHE A 128 -13.30 20.17 10.76
C PHE A 128 -13.07 20.65 12.20
N ALA A 129 -11.85 20.51 12.72
CA ALA A 129 -11.50 21.12 14.01
C ALA A 129 -11.05 22.58 13.80
N GLY A 130 -12.03 23.48 13.69
CA GLY A 130 -11.83 24.93 13.77
C GLY A 130 -12.13 25.53 15.15
N ALA A 131 -12.45 24.74 16.19
CA ALA A 131 -13.01 25.30 17.44
C ALA A 131 -12.42 24.72 18.75
N ALA A 132 -11.73 25.63 19.46
CA ALA A 132 -11.67 25.80 20.92
C ALA A 132 -10.90 24.82 21.84
N LYS A 133 -9.87 24.12 21.37
CA LYS A 133 -8.89 23.46 22.28
C LYS A 133 -7.42 23.58 21.85
N TYR A 134 -7.03 24.68 21.22
CA TYR A 134 -5.61 24.94 20.98
C TYR A 134 -5.00 25.65 22.21
N PRO A 135 -3.95 25.11 22.87
CA PRO A 135 -3.06 25.94 23.67
C PRO A 135 -2.46 27.01 22.74
N ALA A 136 -2.27 28.23 23.25
CA ALA A 136 -1.65 29.29 22.47
C ALA A 136 -0.28 28.82 21.95
N LEU A 137 -0.16 28.65 20.63
CA LEU A 137 1.09 28.28 19.99
C LEU A 137 1.97 29.53 19.81
N ASN A 138 3.27 29.35 19.92
CA ASN A 138 4.24 30.42 19.73
C ASN A 138 4.18 30.93 18.27
N GLN A 139 4.41 32.24 18.12
CA GLN A 139 4.44 32.94 16.82
C GLN A 139 5.42 32.23 15.86
N GLY A 140 4.92 31.78 14.71
CA GLY A 140 5.70 31.02 13.70
C GLY A 140 5.27 29.55 13.49
N SER A 141 4.25 29.07 14.22
CA SER A 141 3.71 27.71 14.05
C SER A 141 2.49 27.71 13.13
N HIS A 142 2.58 27.06 11.95
CA HIS A 142 1.43 26.78 11.09
C HIS A 142 1.01 25.33 11.28
N GLU A 143 -0.04 25.07 12.05
CA GLU A 143 -0.76 23.79 11.95
C GLU A 143 -1.84 23.96 10.88
N LEU A 144 -1.66 23.27 9.76
CA LEU A 144 -2.66 23.12 8.71
C LEU A 144 -3.66 22.04 9.14
N ASP A 145 -4.84 22.53 9.53
CA ASP A 145 -6.14 21.86 9.65
C ASP A 145 -6.18 20.38 10.09
N GLN A 146 -6.52 20.16 11.36
CA GLN A 146 -6.88 18.85 11.91
C GLN A 146 -8.38 18.56 11.71
N GLY A 147 -8.73 17.50 10.98
CA GLY A 147 -10.09 16.97 10.89
C GLY A 147 -10.30 15.80 11.85
N THR A 148 -11.45 15.72 12.52
CA THR A 148 -11.91 14.49 13.18
C THR A 148 -12.86 13.75 12.25
N VAL A 149 -12.56 12.48 12.00
CA VAL A 149 -13.35 11.60 11.13
C VAL A 149 -13.92 10.47 11.98
N LEU A 150 -15.20 10.16 11.81
CA LEU A 150 -15.80 8.93 12.33
C LEU A 150 -16.20 8.05 11.16
N ILE A 151 -15.80 6.79 11.22
CA ILE A 151 -16.11 5.77 10.21
C ILE A 151 -16.53 4.49 10.91
N ASP A 152 -17.56 3.83 10.42
CA ASP A 152 -18.04 2.59 11.02
C ASP A 152 -16.96 1.50 11.02
N TYR A 153 -17.01 0.63 12.02
CA TYR A 153 -16.10 -0.49 12.09
C TYR A 153 -16.42 -1.51 11.00
N GLU A 154 -15.36 -2.04 10.39
CA GLU A 154 -15.45 -3.15 9.46
C GLU A 154 -14.44 -4.25 9.85
N GLU A 155 -14.82 -5.50 9.63
CA GLU A 155 -13.98 -6.66 9.93
C GLU A 155 -12.91 -6.89 8.85
N VAL A 156 -13.22 -6.56 7.60
CA VAL A 156 -12.36 -6.83 6.44
C VAL A 156 -11.28 -5.77 6.21
N TRP A 157 -11.42 -4.59 6.82
CA TRP A 157 -10.47 -3.50 6.68
C TRP A 157 -10.42 -2.64 7.93
N THR A 158 -9.25 -2.07 8.21
CA THR A 158 -9.02 -1.17 9.34
C THR A 158 -8.14 0.00 8.86
N PRO A 159 -8.52 1.25 9.16
CA PRO A 159 -7.69 2.42 8.86
C PRO A 159 -6.39 2.38 9.65
N ARG A 160 -5.31 2.94 9.10
CA ARG A 160 -4.00 3.01 9.75
C ARG A 160 -3.45 4.43 9.70
N VAL A 161 -2.61 4.74 10.68
CA VAL A 161 -1.79 5.95 10.63
C VAL A 161 -0.89 5.88 9.38
N GLY A 162 -0.83 6.96 8.61
CA GLY A 162 -0.11 7.07 7.36
C GLY A 162 -0.91 6.63 6.12
N ASP A 163 -2.13 6.12 6.27
CA ASP A 163 -3.07 6.00 5.14
C ASP A 163 -3.41 7.41 4.61
N ILE A 164 -3.60 7.52 3.30
CA ILE A 164 -4.07 8.74 2.63
C ILE A 164 -5.55 8.53 2.32
N ALA A 165 -6.42 9.41 2.80
CA ALA A 165 -7.82 9.43 2.41
C ALA A 165 -8.05 10.53 1.39
N ILE A 166 -8.77 10.21 0.32
CA ILE A 166 -9.20 11.18 -0.69
C ILE A 166 -10.71 11.32 -0.54
N ASP A 167 -11.17 12.56 -0.46
CA ASP A 167 -12.58 12.87 -0.47
C ASP A 167 -13.15 12.69 -1.89
N ASP A 168 -14.09 11.76 -2.05
CA ASP A 168 -14.64 11.39 -3.36
C ASP A 168 -15.44 12.55 -4.01
N GLN A 169 -15.79 13.60 -3.25
CA GLN A 169 -16.66 14.68 -3.69
C GLN A 169 -15.88 15.90 -4.18
N ASN A 170 -14.76 16.22 -3.55
CA ASN A 170 -13.95 17.41 -3.88
C ASN A 170 -12.47 17.11 -4.12
N ASN A 171 -12.06 15.84 -4.03
CA ASN A 171 -10.69 15.37 -4.26
C ASN A 171 -9.65 15.97 -3.31
N GLU A 172 -10.05 16.43 -2.12
CA GLU A 172 -9.13 16.83 -1.06
C GLU A 172 -8.38 15.60 -0.53
N GLU A 173 -7.05 15.68 -0.45
CA GLU A 173 -6.22 14.63 0.14
C GLU A 173 -5.99 14.90 1.63
N TRP A 174 -6.15 13.85 2.43
CA TRP A 174 -6.02 13.88 3.89
C TRP A 174 -5.08 12.77 4.36
N GLU A 175 -4.08 13.08 5.16
CA GLU A 175 -3.24 12.06 5.79
C GLU A 175 -3.79 11.68 7.17
N ILE A 176 -4.00 10.38 7.41
CA ILE A 176 -4.43 9.86 8.70
C ILE A 176 -3.25 9.92 9.69
N ARG A 177 -3.38 10.75 10.73
CA ARG A 177 -2.39 10.95 11.79
C ARG A 177 -2.66 10.13 13.04
N GLY A 178 -3.91 9.76 13.27
CA GLY A 178 -4.30 9.00 14.45
C GLY A 178 -5.49 8.11 14.17
N VAL A 179 -5.49 6.91 14.75
CA VAL A 179 -6.58 5.95 14.66
C VAL A 179 -6.92 5.48 16.07
N ARG A 180 -8.17 5.68 16.49
CA ARG A 180 -8.68 5.20 17.77
C ARG A 180 -9.95 4.39 17.54
N GLN A 181 -9.91 3.13 17.92
CA GLN A 181 -11.10 2.29 17.99
C GLN A 181 -11.96 2.72 19.19
N GLN A 182 -13.25 2.97 18.97
CA GLN A 182 -14.20 3.20 20.06
C GLN A 182 -15.06 1.97 20.30
N ILE A 183 -15.10 1.54 21.57
CA ILE A 183 -15.96 0.47 22.08
C ILE A 183 -16.97 1.13 23.02
N LEU A 184 -18.26 0.94 22.76
CA LEU A 184 -19.35 1.43 23.62
C LEU A 184 -20.08 0.23 24.22
N GLY A 185 -20.26 0.22 25.54
CA GLY A 185 -20.96 -0.84 26.27
C GLY A 185 -20.10 -2.06 26.64
N PHE A 186 -20.57 -2.84 27.62
CA PHE A 186 -19.94 -4.06 28.15
C PHE A 186 -19.99 -5.26 27.16
N GLY A 187 -19.74 -5.05 25.86
CA GLY A 187 -20.01 -6.05 24.83
C GLY A 187 -19.20 -5.91 23.53
N VAL A 188 -17.93 -6.35 23.57
CA VAL A 188 -17.12 -7.07 22.56
C VAL A 188 -17.03 -6.61 21.08
N ARG A 189 -17.78 -5.63 20.57
CA ARG A 189 -17.62 -5.16 19.18
C ARG A 189 -17.36 -3.65 19.09
N PRO A 190 -16.27 -3.21 18.44
CA PRO A 190 -16.11 -1.80 18.07
C PRO A 190 -17.25 -1.32 17.18
N HIS A 191 -17.75 -0.12 17.46
CA HIS A 191 -18.81 0.49 16.66
C HIS A 191 -18.24 1.32 15.51
N HIS A 192 -17.20 2.11 15.78
CA HIS A 192 -16.59 3.00 14.81
C HIS A 192 -15.12 3.26 15.14
N TYR A 193 -14.35 3.65 14.13
CA TYR A 193 -13.05 4.28 14.30
C TYR A 193 -13.21 5.79 14.36
N ARG A 194 -12.50 6.41 15.29
CA ARG A 194 -12.26 7.84 15.33
C ARG A 194 -10.87 8.13 14.80
N LEU A 195 -10.78 8.83 13.69
CA LEU A 195 -9.53 9.20 13.04
C LEU A 195 -9.22 10.68 13.27
N HIS A 196 -7.93 10.97 13.39
CA HIS A 196 -7.40 12.32 13.26
C HIS A 196 -6.72 12.39 11.90
N ALA A 197 -7.10 13.36 11.07
CA ALA A 197 -6.55 13.56 9.74
C ALA A 197 -6.04 15.00 9.58
N THR A 198 -5.03 15.20 8.75
CA THR A 198 -4.55 16.54 8.36
C THR A 198 -4.64 16.67 6.85
N ILE A 199 -5.07 17.82 6.36
CA ILE A 199 -5.09 18.08 4.92
C ILE A 199 -3.66 18.04 4.38
N LEU A 200 -3.48 17.45 3.20
CA LEU A 200 -2.24 17.55 2.45
C LEU A 200 -2.41 18.68 1.44
N ASP A 201 -1.64 19.75 1.61
CA ASP A 201 -1.58 20.82 0.60
C ASP A 201 -1.07 20.21 -0.71
N SER A 202 -1.89 20.31 -1.75
CA SER A 202 -1.56 19.92 -3.13
C SER A 202 -0.62 20.91 -3.79
#